data_AF-A0A517P6E1-F1
#
_entry.id   AF-A0A517P6E1-F1
#
_cell.length_a   1.000
_cell.length_b   1.000
_cell.length_c   1.000
_cell.angle_alpha   90.00
_cell.angle_beta   90.00
_cell.angle_gamma   90.00
#
_symmetry.space_group_name_H-M   'P 1'
#
loop_
_entity.id
_entity.type
_entity.pdbx_description
1 polymer ?
#
loop_
_entity_poly.entity_id
_entity_poly.type
_entity_poly.pdbx_seq_one_letter_code
_entity_poly.pdbx_strand_id
1 'polypeptide(L)'
;MTPQPADGPTPAQLAALRPLLAEMNDLKRVRAALSDPTGTFAADRFRGAWAMLLEGHDPAAVAYSEAAAAVAAARLGGIDARVLADAGLEEPAIADVLRRSIAHWADALPDPLPAALAAAAGDLPLADEATAARLEELFDEETAPPFAEVLDRLADAPRRGDAGPVFASGESHADHCYLVAVYSVLLAPLYQADAGTVFLAALSHHLHNAFLPDAGSAGEKVLGEHWEPITETFTQRCLDALPGPLADEVSDARRRLANADTPEGRCFHAADRLDGELQREFCERPAS
;
A
#
# COMPACT_ATOMS: atom_id res chain seq x y z
N MET A 1 -24.26 -18.35 26.17
CA MET A 1 -24.11 -17.09 25.40
C MET A 1 -23.46 -17.47 24.08
N THR A 2 -24.23 -17.47 23.00
CA THR A 2 -23.70 -17.57 21.64
C THR A 2 -22.93 -16.28 21.36
N PRO A 3 -21.67 -16.31 20.86
CA PRO A 3 -21.00 -15.08 20.47
C PRO A 3 -21.79 -14.46 19.31
N GLN A 4 -22.19 -13.21 19.49
CA GLN A 4 -22.77 -12.39 18.44
C GLN A 4 -21.70 -12.18 17.36
N PRO A 5 -22.00 -12.33 16.05
CA PRO A 5 -21.02 -11.97 15.03
C PRO A 5 -20.64 -10.50 15.24
N ALA A 6 -19.36 -10.20 15.25
CA ALA A 6 -18.89 -8.81 15.28
C ALA A 6 -19.44 -8.14 14.02
N ASP A 7 -20.42 -7.26 14.18
CA ASP A 7 -21.02 -6.53 13.07
C ASP A 7 -19.90 -5.77 12.35
N GLY A 8 -19.72 -6.06 11.05
CA GLY A 8 -18.77 -5.35 10.22
C GLY A 8 -19.08 -3.85 10.11
N PRO A 9 -18.26 -3.07 9.41
CA PRO A 9 -18.51 -1.64 9.25
C PRO A 9 -19.90 -1.37 8.69
N THR A 10 -20.53 -0.33 9.21
CA THR A 10 -21.78 0.17 8.65
C THR A 10 -21.53 0.79 7.28
N PRO A 11 -22.51 0.76 6.35
CA PRO A 11 -22.40 1.45 5.07
C PRO A 11 -22.08 2.95 5.20
N ALA A 12 -22.53 3.59 6.27
CA ALA A 12 -22.26 5.01 6.54
C ALA A 12 -20.78 5.27 6.85
N GLN A 13 -20.11 4.39 7.60
CA GLN A 13 -18.68 4.50 7.90
C GLN A 13 -17.84 4.36 6.62
N LEU A 14 -18.15 3.38 5.77
CA LEU A 14 -17.45 3.22 4.49
C LEU A 14 -17.73 4.39 3.54
N ALA A 15 -18.97 4.89 3.50
CA ALA A 15 -19.34 6.04 2.68
C ALA A 15 -18.60 7.33 3.11
N ALA A 16 -18.34 7.50 4.40
CA ALA A 16 -17.58 8.65 4.93
C ALA A 16 -16.11 8.63 4.49
N LEU A 17 -15.50 7.44 4.41
CA LEU A 17 -14.10 7.27 3.96
C LEU A 17 -13.93 7.40 2.45
N ARG A 18 -14.97 7.09 1.67
CA ARG A 18 -14.89 7.01 0.20
C ARG A 18 -14.26 8.24 -0.48
N PRO A 19 -14.53 9.50 -0.10
CA PRO A 19 -13.87 10.66 -0.69
C PRO A 19 -12.35 10.68 -0.47
N LEU A 20 -11.89 10.34 0.74
CA LEU A 20 -10.46 10.22 1.05
C LEU A 20 -9.83 9.11 0.22
N LEU A 21 -10.44 7.92 0.20
CA LEU A 21 -9.93 6.80 -0.59
C LEU A 21 -9.89 7.13 -2.09
N ALA A 22 -10.85 7.88 -2.62
CA ALA A 22 -10.81 8.33 -4.00
C ALA A 22 -9.61 9.26 -4.28
N GLU A 23 -9.35 10.24 -3.41
CA GLU A 23 -8.17 11.13 -3.55
C GLU A 23 -6.86 10.37 -3.37
N MET A 24 -6.83 9.34 -2.52
CA MET A 24 -5.66 8.46 -2.39
C MET A 24 -5.46 7.61 -3.65
N ASN A 25 -6.52 7.10 -4.28
CA ASN A 25 -6.44 6.33 -5.52
C ASN A 25 -5.79 7.14 -6.65
N ASP A 26 -6.01 8.46 -6.68
CA ASP A 26 -5.38 9.36 -7.65
C ASP A 26 -3.85 9.41 -7.49
N LEU A 27 -3.29 9.09 -6.31
CA LEU A 27 -1.83 9.05 -6.08
C LEU A 27 -1.11 8.00 -6.94
N LYS A 28 -1.81 6.97 -7.42
CA LYS A 28 -1.29 6.01 -8.40
C LYS A 28 -0.98 6.63 -9.76
N ARG A 29 -1.40 7.86 -10.01
CA ARG A 29 -1.13 8.61 -11.26
C ARG A 29 -0.23 9.82 -11.04
N VAL A 30 -0.02 10.22 -9.80
CA VAL A 30 0.91 11.31 -9.50
C VAL A 30 2.33 10.80 -9.72
N ARG A 31 3.13 11.52 -10.52
CA ARG A 31 4.52 11.16 -10.76
C ARG A 31 5.38 11.50 -9.55
N ALA A 32 6.25 10.58 -9.15
CA ALA A 32 7.24 10.83 -8.11
C ALA A 32 8.38 11.68 -8.71
N ALA A 33 8.14 12.99 -8.86
CA ALA A 33 9.02 13.88 -9.61
C ALA A 33 10.48 13.92 -9.12
N LEU A 34 10.74 13.48 -7.88
CA LEU A 34 12.04 13.61 -7.22
C LEU A 34 12.88 12.32 -7.18
N SER A 35 12.29 11.12 -7.04
CA SER A 35 13.07 9.86 -6.99
C SER A 35 13.13 9.14 -8.32
N ASP A 36 12.01 9.09 -9.04
CA ASP A 36 11.87 8.36 -10.29
C ASP A 36 10.87 9.10 -11.19
N PRO A 37 11.36 9.87 -12.19
CA PRO A 37 10.50 10.64 -13.08
C PRO A 37 9.57 9.75 -13.93
N THR A 38 9.82 8.44 -13.99
CA THR A 38 9.00 7.45 -14.68
C THR A 38 8.06 6.68 -13.75
N GLY A 39 8.29 6.74 -12.44
CA GLY A 39 7.49 6.10 -11.41
C GLY A 39 6.31 6.95 -10.94
N THR A 40 5.47 6.35 -10.11
CA THR A 40 4.31 6.98 -9.47
C THR A 40 4.63 7.22 -8.00
N PHE A 41 3.87 8.11 -7.35
CA PHE A 41 3.96 8.31 -5.91
C PHE A 41 3.74 7.00 -5.15
N ALA A 42 2.69 6.24 -5.49
CA ALA A 42 2.38 5.00 -4.80
C ALA A 42 3.47 3.92 -4.99
N ALA A 43 4.08 3.80 -6.17
CA ALA A 43 5.19 2.88 -6.38
C ALA A 43 6.50 3.32 -5.66
N ASP A 44 6.77 4.62 -5.56
CA ASP A 44 7.89 5.15 -4.75
C ASP A 44 7.70 4.81 -3.27
N ARG A 45 6.49 5.05 -2.74
CA ARG A 45 6.16 4.70 -1.36
C ARG A 45 6.12 3.20 -1.10
N PHE A 46 5.71 2.38 -2.08
CA PHE A 46 5.84 0.93 -2.01
C PHE A 46 7.29 0.50 -1.75
N ARG A 47 8.24 1.04 -2.52
CA ARG A 47 9.67 0.78 -2.35
C ARG A 47 10.18 1.27 -1.00
N GLY A 48 9.80 2.48 -0.59
CA GLY A 48 10.15 3.05 0.71
C GLY A 48 9.66 2.22 1.89
N ALA A 49 8.42 1.72 1.83
CA ALA A 49 7.87 0.84 2.85
C ALA A 49 8.67 -0.47 2.98
N TRP A 50 9.00 -1.11 1.85
CA TRP A 50 9.83 -2.32 1.86
C TRP A 50 11.26 -2.05 2.33
N ALA A 51 11.84 -0.91 1.99
CA ALA A 51 13.16 -0.52 2.49
C ALA A 51 13.18 -0.46 4.02
N MET A 52 12.19 0.19 4.64
CA MET A 52 12.10 0.21 6.11
C MET A 52 11.92 -1.20 6.71
N LEU A 53 11.10 -2.05 6.09
CA LEU A 53 10.92 -3.42 6.55
C LEU A 53 12.20 -4.25 6.44
N LEU A 54 12.97 -4.09 5.35
CA LEU A 54 14.26 -4.77 5.14
C LEU A 54 15.32 -4.34 6.17
N GLU A 55 15.20 -3.13 6.71
CA GLU A 55 16.04 -2.64 7.82
C GLU A 55 15.60 -3.16 9.19
N GLY A 56 14.48 -3.87 9.26
CA GLY A 56 13.94 -4.42 10.50
C GLY A 56 13.13 -3.43 11.32
N HIS A 57 12.60 -2.37 10.70
CA HIS A 57 11.62 -1.50 11.36
C HIS A 57 10.34 -2.28 11.67
N ASP A 58 9.70 -1.92 12.79
CA ASP A 58 8.46 -2.56 13.23
C ASP A 58 7.33 -2.39 12.18
N PRO A 59 6.65 -3.47 11.75
CA PRO A 59 5.63 -3.38 10.73
C PRO A 59 4.45 -2.46 11.07
N ALA A 60 4.05 -2.37 12.35
CA ALA A 60 2.97 -1.48 12.75
C ALA A 60 3.40 0.00 12.69
N ALA A 61 4.63 0.30 13.10
CA ALA A 61 5.21 1.64 12.95
C ALA A 61 5.29 2.06 11.47
N VAL A 62 5.77 1.18 10.58
CA VAL A 62 5.80 1.41 9.13
C VAL A 62 4.38 1.63 8.60
N ALA A 63 3.41 0.80 9.01
CA ALA A 63 2.02 0.91 8.59
C ALA A 63 1.39 2.28 8.91
N TYR A 64 1.58 2.79 10.13
CA TYR A 64 1.05 4.11 10.51
C TYR A 64 1.81 5.26 9.84
N SER A 65 3.12 5.13 9.67
CA SER A 65 3.95 6.09 8.94
C SER A 65 3.46 6.25 7.50
N GLU A 66 3.35 5.14 6.74
CA GLU A 66 2.87 5.16 5.36
C GLU A 66 1.42 5.63 5.24
N ALA A 67 0.55 5.24 6.18
CA ALA A 67 -0.83 5.72 6.20
C ALA A 67 -0.89 7.23 6.43
N ALA A 68 -0.07 7.79 7.32
CA ALA A 68 0.00 9.23 7.56
C ALA A 68 0.50 9.97 6.32
N ALA A 69 1.56 9.46 5.67
CA ALA A 69 2.10 10.01 4.43
C ALA A 69 1.05 10.03 3.31
N ALA A 70 0.35 8.92 3.08
CA ALA A 70 -0.66 8.81 2.04
C ALA A 70 -1.89 9.69 2.30
N VAL A 71 -2.40 9.74 3.54
CA VAL A 71 -3.54 10.61 3.89
C VAL A 71 -3.17 12.08 3.73
N ALA A 72 -1.97 12.48 4.15
CA ALA A 72 -1.50 13.84 3.94
C ALA A 72 -1.34 14.18 2.45
N ALA A 73 -0.74 13.27 1.67
CA ALA A 73 -0.50 13.43 0.25
C ALA A 73 -1.79 13.50 -0.58
N ALA A 74 -2.85 12.79 -0.17
CA ALA A 74 -4.13 12.74 -0.90
C ALA A 74 -4.68 14.14 -1.18
N ARG A 75 -4.74 15.01 -0.16
CA ARG A 75 -5.23 16.39 -0.31
C ARG A 75 -4.19 17.32 -0.94
N LEU A 76 -2.90 17.02 -0.75
CA LEU A 76 -1.80 17.84 -1.25
C LEU A 76 -1.40 17.49 -2.70
N GLY A 77 -2.09 16.56 -3.34
CA GLY A 77 -1.81 16.15 -4.72
C GLY A 77 -0.45 15.46 -4.88
N GLY A 78 -0.04 14.67 -3.89
CA GLY A 78 1.24 13.95 -3.86
C GLY A 78 2.44 14.77 -3.40
N ILE A 79 2.25 16.03 -2.95
CA ILE A 79 3.28 16.77 -2.23
C ILE A 79 3.46 16.11 -0.86
N ASP A 80 4.64 15.55 -0.62
CA ASP A 80 5.00 14.85 0.61
C ASP A 80 6.08 15.61 1.40
N ALA A 81 6.55 14.99 2.47
CA ALA A 81 7.58 15.56 3.33
C ALA A 81 8.88 15.90 2.55
N ARG A 82 9.24 15.09 1.54
CA ARG A 82 10.44 15.26 0.72
C ARG A 82 10.32 16.45 -0.20
N VAL A 83 9.18 16.57 -0.90
CA VAL A 83 8.89 17.73 -1.75
C VAL A 83 8.90 19.03 -0.94
N LEU A 84 8.36 19.01 0.28
CA LEU A 84 8.38 20.18 1.16
C LEU A 84 9.79 20.52 1.66
N ALA A 85 10.61 19.52 1.98
CA ALA A 85 12.01 19.70 2.37
C ALA A 85 12.86 20.27 1.22
N ASP A 86 12.72 19.74 0.01
CA ASP A 86 13.41 20.23 -1.19
C ASP A 86 12.99 21.67 -1.55
N ALA A 87 11.76 22.06 -1.20
CA ALA A 87 11.28 23.43 -1.30
C ALA A 87 11.82 24.36 -0.20
N GLY A 88 12.64 23.85 0.73
CA GLY A 88 13.31 24.59 1.79
C GLY A 88 12.48 24.80 3.06
N LEU A 89 11.45 23.98 3.31
CA LEU A 89 10.75 24.01 4.59
C LEU A 89 11.55 23.23 5.65
N GLU A 90 11.60 23.78 6.85
CA GLU A 90 12.18 23.12 8.02
C GLU A 90 11.23 22.06 8.60
N GLU A 91 11.78 21.05 9.27
CA GLU A 91 11.01 19.90 9.79
C GLU A 91 9.73 20.28 10.57
N PRO A 92 9.75 21.28 11.48
CA PRO A 92 8.54 21.67 12.21
C PRO A 92 7.44 22.21 11.30
N ALA A 93 7.80 22.93 10.23
CA ALA A 93 6.85 23.46 9.27
C ALA A 93 6.29 22.36 8.35
N ILE A 94 7.13 21.39 7.97
CA ILE A 94 6.70 20.20 7.23
C ILE A 94 5.67 19.42 8.06
N ALA A 95 6.01 19.08 9.30
CA ALA A 95 5.11 18.35 10.19
C ALA A 95 3.78 19.09 10.40
N ASP A 96 3.79 20.43 10.51
CA ASP A 96 2.57 21.24 10.61
C ASP A 96 1.71 21.18 9.33
N VAL A 97 2.31 21.23 8.14
CA VAL A 97 1.59 21.07 6.86
C VAL A 97 0.93 19.69 6.79
N LEU A 98 1.68 18.62 7.07
CA LEU A 98 1.19 17.25 6.99
C LEU A 98 0.07 17.00 8.01
N ARG A 99 0.23 17.45 9.26
CA ARG A 99 -0.81 17.34 10.30
C ARG A 99 -2.08 18.10 9.93
N ARG A 100 -1.98 19.29 9.33
CA ARG A 100 -3.16 20.03 8.84
C ARG A 100 -3.88 19.29 7.73
N SER A 101 -3.13 18.66 6.81
CA SER A 101 -3.70 17.82 5.76
C SER A 101 -4.43 16.61 6.33
N ILE A 102 -3.87 15.94 7.34
CA ILE A 102 -4.54 14.83 8.05
C ILE A 102 -5.77 15.31 8.81
N ALA A 103 -5.68 16.45 9.50
CA ALA A 103 -6.78 17.02 10.26
C ALA A 103 -7.99 17.38 9.40
N HIS A 104 -7.80 17.69 8.12
CA HIS A 104 -8.88 17.88 7.14
C HIS A 104 -9.79 16.64 7.02
N TRP A 105 -9.24 15.44 7.27
CA TRP A 105 -9.94 14.17 7.17
C TRP A 105 -10.39 13.60 8.53
N ALA A 106 -10.16 14.31 9.63
CA ALA A 106 -10.38 13.80 10.98
C ALA A 106 -11.81 13.28 11.20
N ASP A 107 -12.82 13.98 10.68
CA ASP A 107 -14.24 13.61 10.84
C ASP A 107 -14.62 12.32 10.05
N ALA A 108 -13.87 11.99 9.00
CA ALA A 108 -14.11 10.79 8.19
C ALA A 108 -13.40 9.55 8.73
N LEU A 109 -12.29 9.75 9.44
CA LEU A 109 -11.42 8.69 9.95
C LEU A 109 -11.98 8.11 11.25
N PRO A 110 -12.08 6.78 11.39
CA PRO A 110 -12.50 6.16 12.65
C PRO A 110 -11.45 6.35 13.74
N ASP A 111 -11.90 6.51 14.98
CA ASP A 111 -11.00 6.47 16.14
C ASP A 111 -10.24 5.13 16.22
N PRO A 112 -8.96 5.13 16.64
CA PRO A 112 -8.16 6.29 17.08
C PRO A 112 -7.31 6.93 15.95
N LEU A 113 -7.63 6.70 14.67
CA LEU A 113 -6.73 7.05 13.56
C LEU A 113 -6.36 8.54 13.47
N PRO A 114 -7.26 9.53 13.66
CA PRO A 114 -6.87 10.92 13.53
C PRO A 114 -5.66 11.29 14.39
N ALA A 115 -5.66 10.85 15.66
CA ALA A 115 -4.58 11.10 16.59
C ALA A 115 -3.32 10.27 16.26
N ALA A 116 -3.50 8.98 15.93
CA ALA A 116 -2.38 8.10 15.59
C ALA A 116 -1.63 8.57 14.33
N LEU A 117 -2.35 8.97 13.29
CA LEU A 117 -1.76 9.47 12.04
C LEU A 117 -1.10 10.84 12.23
N ALA A 118 -1.69 11.74 13.04
CA ALA A 118 -1.08 13.03 13.33
C ALA A 118 0.22 12.91 14.16
N ALA A 119 0.30 11.90 15.03
CA ALA A 119 1.53 11.55 15.75
C ALA A 119 2.57 11.00 14.77
N ALA A 120 2.22 9.99 13.98
CA ALA A 120 3.10 9.40 12.98
C ALA A 120 3.61 10.44 11.96
N ALA A 121 2.78 11.41 11.55
CA ALA A 121 3.19 12.51 10.67
C ALA A 121 4.28 13.42 11.27
N GLY A 122 4.39 13.48 12.59
CA GLY A 122 5.46 14.19 13.29
C GLY A 122 6.77 13.46 13.32
N ASP A 123 6.72 12.14 13.23
CA ASP A 123 7.86 11.22 13.29
C ASP A 123 8.19 10.66 11.90
N LEU A 124 7.48 11.12 10.85
CA LEU A 124 7.77 10.75 9.48
C LEU A 124 9.23 11.09 9.24
N PRO A 125 10.06 10.10 8.85
CA PRO A 125 11.39 10.42 8.40
C PRO A 125 11.18 11.38 7.22
N LEU A 126 11.65 12.62 7.39
CA LEU A 126 12.08 13.36 6.22
C LEU A 126 13.03 12.40 5.50
N ALA A 127 13.02 12.38 4.17
CA ALA A 127 14.13 11.74 3.49
C ALA A 127 15.36 12.57 3.84
N ASP A 128 15.94 12.26 4.99
CA ASP A 128 17.27 12.66 5.32
C ASP A 128 18.16 12.01 4.27
N GLU A 129 19.31 12.63 4.05
CA GLU A 129 20.30 12.12 3.09
C GLU A 129 20.58 10.62 3.31
N ALA A 130 20.44 10.13 4.54
CA ALA A 130 20.59 8.72 4.87
C ALA A 130 19.50 7.84 4.23
N THR A 131 18.22 8.18 4.36
CA THR A 131 17.11 7.40 3.75
C THR A 131 17.20 7.42 2.22
N ALA A 132 17.54 8.58 1.62
CA ALA A 132 17.72 8.69 0.18
C ALA A 132 18.91 7.86 -0.32
N ALA A 133 20.09 8.01 0.31
CA ALA A 133 21.27 7.21 -0.01
C ALA A 133 21.05 5.70 0.21
N ARG A 134 20.16 5.34 1.14
CA ARG A 134 19.82 3.95 1.41
C ARG A 134 18.92 3.34 0.35
N LEU A 135 17.94 4.11 -0.14
CA LEU A 135 17.16 3.68 -1.31
C LEU A 135 18.10 3.54 -2.51
N GLU A 136 19.03 4.48 -2.71
CA GLU A 136 20.07 4.34 -3.73
C GLU A 136 20.88 3.04 -3.56
N GLU A 137 21.31 2.68 -2.34
CA GLU A 137 22.03 1.43 -2.07
C GLU A 137 21.16 0.17 -2.27
N LEU A 138 19.88 0.22 -1.88
CA LEU A 138 18.95 -0.91 -2.07
C LEU A 138 18.63 -1.17 -3.54
N PHE A 139 18.71 -0.16 -4.39
CA PHE A 139 18.45 -0.26 -5.83
C PHE A 139 19.72 -0.11 -6.69
N ASP A 140 20.90 -0.15 -6.07
CA ASP A 140 22.19 -0.13 -6.76
C ASP A 140 22.44 -1.48 -7.44
N GLU A 141 22.69 -1.49 -8.75
CA GLU A 141 22.80 -2.73 -9.53
C GLU A 141 23.90 -3.70 -9.04
N GLU A 142 24.95 -3.19 -8.37
CA GLU A 142 26.07 -4.01 -7.89
C GLU A 142 25.86 -4.54 -6.48
N THR A 143 25.10 -3.82 -5.63
CA THR A 143 24.98 -4.09 -4.19
C THR A 143 23.55 -4.38 -3.71
N ALA A 144 22.55 -4.22 -4.58
CA ALA A 144 21.15 -4.44 -4.26
C ALA A 144 20.89 -5.86 -3.70
N PRO A 145 20.09 -5.98 -2.62
CA PRO A 145 19.68 -7.28 -2.13
C PRO A 145 18.82 -8.01 -3.17
N PRO A 146 18.79 -9.36 -3.17
CA PRO A 146 17.99 -10.13 -4.13
C PRO A 146 16.51 -9.73 -4.21
N PHE A 147 15.95 -9.21 -3.11
CA PHE A 147 14.57 -8.76 -3.06
C PHE A 147 14.31 -7.43 -3.80
N ALA A 148 15.32 -6.59 -4.05
CA ALA A 148 15.16 -5.35 -4.79
C ALA A 148 14.66 -5.60 -6.22
N GLU A 149 15.16 -6.67 -6.85
CA GLU A 149 14.73 -7.11 -8.19
C GLU A 149 13.24 -7.52 -8.21
N VAL A 150 12.70 -8.00 -7.08
CA VAL A 150 11.27 -8.29 -6.93
C VAL A 150 10.48 -6.98 -6.92
N LEU A 151 10.95 -5.97 -6.19
CA LEU A 151 10.31 -4.67 -6.07
C LEU A 151 10.24 -3.93 -7.41
N ASP A 152 11.35 -3.90 -8.16
CA ASP A 152 11.37 -3.24 -9.47
C ASP A 152 10.43 -3.91 -10.46
N ARG A 153 10.41 -5.25 -10.48
CA ARG A 153 9.46 -5.97 -11.33
C ARG A 153 8.01 -5.67 -10.98
N LEU A 154 7.67 -5.50 -9.70
CA LEU A 154 6.30 -5.16 -9.30
C LEU A 154 5.92 -3.72 -9.63
N ALA A 155 6.89 -2.80 -9.61
CA ALA A 155 6.68 -1.41 -10.03
C ALA A 155 6.53 -1.27 -11.55
N ASP A 156 7.21 -2.12 -12.32
CA ASP A 156 7.12 -2.09 -13.78
C ASP A 156 5.98 -2.97 -14.33
N ALA A 157 5.56 -4.00 -13.59
CA ALA A 157 4.54 -4.93 -14.05
C ALA A 157 3.14 -4.25 -14.05
N PRO A 158 2.52 -4.06 -15.24
CA PRO A 158 1.19 -3.49 -15.32
C PRO A 158 0.15 -4.46 -14.76
N ARG A 159 -0.75 -3.96 -13.93
CA ARG A 159 -1.86 -4.73 -13.37
C ARG A 159 -3.03 -4.78 -14.37
N ARG A 160 -3.62 -5.97 -14.52
CA ARG A 160 -4.79 -6.20 -15.35
C ARG A 160 -6.08 -6.09 -14.52
N GLY A 161 -6.89 -5.06 -14.78
CA GLY A 161 -8.22 -4.96 -14.20
C GLY A 161 -9.21 -6.03 -14.70
N ASP A 162 -10.28 -6.27 -13.94
CA ASP A 162 -11.28 -7.34 -14.16
C ASP A 162 -11.95 -7.38 -15.54
N ALA A 163 -11.96 -6.27 -16.28
CA ALA A 163 -12.70 -6.15 -17.54
C ALA A 163 -11.94 -5.40 -18.66
N GLY A 164 -10.66 -5.05 -18.45
CA GLY A 164 -9.90 -4.20 -19.36
C GLY A 164 -8.79 -4.92 -20.14
N PRO A 165 -8.36 -4.38 -21.30
CA PRO A 165 -7.06 -4.73 -21.88
C PRO A 165 -5.93 -4.35 -20.90
N VAL A 166 -4.83 -5.11 -20.90
CA VAL A 166 -3.67 -5.02 -19.97
C VAL A 166 -3.11 -3.60 -19.80
N PHE A 167 -3.33 -2.71 -20.76
CA PHE A 167 -2.70 -1.39 -20.82
C PHE A 167 -3.60 -0.21 -20.41
N ALA A 168 -4.87 -0.44 -20.03
CA ALA A 168 -5.83 0.66 -19.86
C ALA A 168 -5.80 1.34 -18.47
N SER A 169 -5.23 0.70 -17.44
CA SER A 169 -5.24 1.25 -16.07
C SER A 169 -4.09 2.22 -15.79
N GLY A 170 -2.93 2.02 -16.43
CA GLY A 170 -1.69 2.72 -16.10
C GLY A 170 -1.16 2.42 -14.69
N GLU A 171 -1.75 1.44 -14.00
CA GLU A 171 -1.46 1.02 -12.63
C GLU A 171 -0.50 -0.17 -12.63
N SER A 172 0.53 -0.11 -11.77
CA SER A 172 1.44 -1.23 -11.50
C SER A 172 0.95 -2.11 -10.33
N HIS A 173 1.55 -3.29 -10.14
CA HIS A 173 1.30 -4.07 -8.92
C HIS A 173 1.80 -3.35 -7.66
N ALA A 174 2.89 -2.58 -7.74
CA ALA A 174 3.39 -1.77 -6.63
C ALA A 174 2.38 -0.70 -6.20
N ASP A 175 1.81 0.03 -7.15
CA ASP A 175 0.75 1.03 -6.91
C ASP A 175 -0.42 0.45 -6.13
N HIS A 176 -0.90 -0.70 -6.61
CA HIS A 176 -2.03 -1.38 -6.05
C HIS A 176 -1.73 -1.93 -4.66
N CYS A 177 -0.64 -2.69 -4.50
CA CYS A 177 -0.23 -3.24 -3.21
C CYS A 177 -0.07 -2.16 -2.14
N TYR A 178 0.56 -1.03 -2.50
CA TYR A 178 0.74 0.08 -1.56
C TYR A 178 -0.59 0.67 -1.10
N LEU A 179 -1.49 1.03 -2.02
CA LEU A 179 -2.77 1.60 -1.60
C LEU A 179 -3.66 0.60 -0.87
N VAL A 180 -3.69 -0.67 -1.26
CA VAL A 180 -4.43 -1.69 -0.51
C VAL A 180 -3.86 -1.85 0.90
N ALA A 181 -2.55 -1.78 1.08
CA ALA A 181 -1.93 -1.79 2.40
C ALA A 181 -2.34 -0.59 3.25
N VAL A 182 -2.30 0.61 2.70
CA VAL A 182 -2.74 1.80 3.42
C VAL A 182 -4.25 1.77 3.72
N TYR A 183 -5.09 1.38 2.76
CA TYR A 183 -6.54 1.25 2.98
C TYR A 183 -6.83 0.25 4.08
N SER A 184 -6.08 -0.85 4.13
CA SER A 184 -6.19 -1.84 5.20
C SER A 184 -5.89 -1.23 6.57
N VAL A 185 -4.89 -0.35 6.69
CA VAL A 185 -4.61 0.38 7.95
C VAL A 185 -5.78 1.31 8.32
N LEU A 186 -6.34 2.04 7.35
CA LEU A 186 -7.46 2.95 7.59
C LEU A 186 -8.76 2.21 7.97
N LEU A 187 -8.93 0.99 7.49
CA LEU A 187 -10.09 0.15 7.77
C LEU A 187 -9.90 -0.73 9.02
N ALA A 188 -8.66 -0.94 9.47
CA ALA A 188 -8.34 -1.85 10.57
C ALA A 188 -9.19 -1.62 11.85
N PRO A 189 -9.42 -0.37 12.32
CA PRO A 189 -10.28 -0.13 13.49
C PRO A 189 -11.73 -0.60 13.30
N LEU A 190 -12.25 -0.50 12.07
CA LEU A 190 -13.63 -0.89 11.76
C LEU A 190 -13.81 -2.41 11.73
N TYR A 191 -12.75 -3.13 11.36
CA TYR A 191 -12.77 -4.59 11.29
C TYR A 191 -12.18 -5.26 12.54
N GLN A 192 -11.62 -4.48 13.46
CA GLN A 192 -10.84 -4.95 14.63
C GLN A 192 -9.61 -5.77 14.20
N ALA A 193 -8.97 -5.37 13.10
CA ALA A 193 -7.77 -6.01 12.58
C ALA A 193 -6.52 -5.40 13.20
N ASP A 194 -5.44 -6.20 13.26
CA ASP A 194 -4.11 -5.71 13.61
C ASP A 194 -3.48 -4.99 12.41
N ALA A 195 -3.22 -3.68 12.56
CA ALA A 195 -2.80 -2.81 11.45
C ALA A 195 -1.47 -3.25 10.82
N GLY A 196 -0.46 -3.63 11.62
CA GLY A 196 0.82 -4.09 11.10
C GLY A 196 0.70 -5.39 10.30
N THR A 197 -0.09 -6.34 10.82
CA THR A 197 -0.38 -7.61 10.16
C THR A 197 -1.10 -7.41 8.82
N VAL A 198 -2.21 -6.66 8.78
CA VAL A 198 -2.91 -6.44 7.51
C VAL A 198 -2.12 -5.57 6.54
N PHE A 199 -1.30 -4.64 7.03
CA PHE A 199 -0.41 -3.86 6.20
C PHE A 199 0.62 -4.76 5.49
N LEU A 200 1.34 -5.61 6.22
CA LEU A 200 2.31 -6.55 5.62
C LEU A 200 1.65 -7.52 4.64
N ALA A 201 0.50 -8.06 5.03
CA ALA A 201 -0.22 -9.01 4.21
C ALA A 201 -0.67 -8.37 2.89
N ALA A 202 -1.24 -7.17 2.97
CA ALA A 202 -1.64 -6.37 1.81
C ALA A 202 -0.45 -5.88 0.98
N LEU A 203 0.67 -5.50 1.60
CA LEU A 203 1.84 -5.04 0.85
C LEU A 203 2.47 -6.18 0.01
N SER A 204 2.28 -7.43 0.44
CA SER A 204 2.89 -8.62 -0.16
C SER A 204 1.93 -9.51 -0.97
N HIS A 205 0.66 -9.13 -1.13
CA HIS A 205 -0.34 -10.05 -1.69
C HIS A 205 -0.13 -10.36 -3.19
N HIS A 206 0.52 -9.47 -3.96
CA HIS A 206 0.91 -9.71 -5.36
C HIS A 206 2.38 -10.07 -5.56
N LEU A 207 3.12 -10.55 -4.55
CA LEU A 207 4.53 -10.91 -4.73
C LEU A 207 4.76 -11.87 -5.91
N HIS A 208 3.84 -12.81 -6.15
CA HIS A 208 3.92 -13.72 -7.28
C HIS A 208 3.99 -13.02 -8.65
N ASN A 209 3.42 -11.81 -8.78
CA ASN A 209 3.41 -11.06 -10.04
C ASN A 209 4.76 -10.45 -10.43
N ALA A 210 5.77 -10.51 -9.55
CA ALA A 210 7.14 -10.22 -9.94
C ALA A 210 7.64 -11.19 -11.02
N PHE A 211 7.12 -12.42 -11.06
CA PHE A 211 7.56 -13.45 -12.01
C PHE A 211 6.41 -14.05 -12.84
N LEU A 212 5.16 -13.86 -12.40
CA LEU A 212 3.96 -14.34 -13.09
C LEU A 212 3.21 -13.15 -13.71
N PRO A 213 3.10 -13.08 -15.05
CA PRO A 213 2.28 -12.06 -15.69
C PRO A 213 0.85 -12.07 -15.16
N ASP A 214 0.26 -10.89 -14.97
CA ASP A 214 -1.11 -10.76 -14.49
C ASP A 214 -2.11 -11.33 -15.49
N ALA A 215 -2.65 -12.49 -15.15
CA ALA A 215 -3.63 -13.20 -15.96
C ALA A 215 -5.02 -12.53 -15.89
N GLY A 216 -5.27 -11.74 -14.84
CA GLY A 216 -6.56 -11.21 -14.43
C GLY A 216 -7.62 -12.30 -14.19
N SER A 217 -8.79 -11.87 -13.70
CA SER A 217 -9.94 -12.74 -13.40
C SER A 217 -10.32 -13.75 -14.50
N ALA A 218 -10.13 -13.41 -15.78
CA ALA A 218 -10.43 -14.33 -16.88
C ALA A 218 -9.36 -15.43 -17.03
N GLY A 219 -8.09 -15.10 -16.86
CA GLY A 219 -6.99 -16.05 -16.95
C GLY A 219 -6.97 -16.99 -15.74
N GLU A 220 -7.22 -16.47 -14.54
CA GLU A 220 -7.38 -17.27 -13.32
C GLU A 220 -8.44 -18.35 -13.47
N LYS A 221 -9.61 -18.01 -14.04
CA LYS A 221 -10.69 -18.98 -14.32
C LYS A 221 -10.28 -20.07 -15.30
N VAL A 222 -9.41 -19.77 -16.26
CA VAL A 222 -8.90 -20.76 -17.22
C VAL A 222 -7.86 -21.67 -16.56
N LEU A 223 -7.02 -21.12 -15.68
CA LEU A 223 -6.03 -21.88 -14.91
C LEU A 223 -6.69 -22.79 -13.87
N GLY A 224 -7.85 -22.41 -13.34
CA GLY A 224 -8.68 -23.25 -12.48
C GLY A 224 -7.90 -23.75 -11.26
N GLU A 225 -7.92 -25.07 -11.03
CA GLU A 225 -7.23 -25.72 -9.91
C GLU A 225 -5.70 -25.55 -9.92
N HIS A 226 -5.12 -25.14 -11.05
CA HIS A 226 -3.68 -24.90 -11.16
C HIS A 226 -3.25 -23.50 -10.72
N TRP A 227 -4.20 -22.56 -10.54
CA TRP A 227 -3.87 -21.18 -10.18
C TRP A 227 -3.13 -21.09 -8.84
N GLU A 228 -3.70 -21.64 -7.78
CA GLU A 228 -3.15 -21.56 -6.43
C GLU A 228 -1.76 -22.22 -6.30
N PRO A 229 -1.50 -23.43 -6.85
CA PRO A 229 -0.14 -23.99 -6.88
C PRO A 229 0.89 -23.11 -7.62
N ILE A 230 0.48 -22.46 -8.71
CA ILE A 230 1.37 -21.60 -9.51
C ILE A 230 1.72 -20.33 -8.72
N THR A 231 0.73 -19.64 -8.16
CA THR A 231 0.95 -18.42 -7.39
C THR A 231 1.75 -18.68 -6.12
N GLU A 232 1.52 -19.81 -5.45
CA GLU A 232 2.31 -20.21 -4.28
C GLU A 232 3.78 -20.42 -4.64
N THR A 233 4.06 -21.12 -5.75
CA THR A 233 5.44 -21.34 -6.23
C THR A 233 6.18 -20.02 -6.47
N PHE A 234 5.54 -19.08 -7.17
CA PHE A 234 6.17 -17.79 -7.44
C PHE A 234 6.22 -16.88 -6.23
N THR A 235 5.27 -16.98 -5.31
CA THR A 235 5.38 -16.23 -4.06
C THR A 235 6.53 -16.76 -3.20
N GLN A 236 6.67 -18.08 -3.06
CA GLN A 236 7.77 -18.67 -2.30
C GLN A 236 9.12 -18.21 -2.85
N ARG A 237 9.27 -18.14 -4.17
CA ARG A 237 10.48 -17.59 -4.80
C ARG A 237 10.80 -16.16 -4.35
N CYS A 238 9.78 -15.31 -4.17
CA CYS A 238 9.97 -13.95 -3.67
C CYS A 238 10.31 -13.95 -2.17
N LEU A 239 9.68 -14.81 -1.38
CA LEU A 239 9.96 -14.95 0.05
C LEU A 239 11.39 -15.46 0.32
N ASP A 240 11.90 -16.35 -0.53
CA ASP A 240 13.28 -16.86 -0.43
C ASP A 240 14.34 -15.76 -0.64
N ALA A 241 13.96 -14.62 -1.23
CA ALA A 241 14.82 -13.46 -1.41
C ALA A 241 14.81 -12.49 -0.21
N LEU A 242 13.89 -12.67 0.75
CA LEU A 242 13.80 -11.86 1.97
C LEU A 242 14.77 -12.37 3.05
N PRO A 243 15.22 -11.48 3.96
CA PRO A 243 15.87 -11.91 5.20
C PRO A 243 14.96 -12.83 6.02
N GLY A 244 15.50 -13.92 6.57
CA GLY A 244 14.73 -14.98 7.24
C GLY A 244 13.63 -14.49 8.22
N PRO A 245 13.94 -13.61 9.19
CA PRO A 245 12.92 -13.10 10.11
C PRO A 245 11.76 -12.36 9.43
N LEU A 246 12.07 -11.55 8.41
CA LEU A 246 11.06 -10.83 7.65
C LEU A 246 10.27 -11.77 6.72
N ALA A 247 10.93 -12.77 6.14
CA ALA A 247 10.27 -13.80 5.34
C ALA A 247 9.22 -14.56 6.15
N ASP A 248 9.55 -14.90 7.41
CA ASP A 248 8.64 -15.56 8.34
C ASP A 248 7.44 -14.66 8.68
N GLU A 249 7.67 -13.39 9.04
CA GLU A 249 6.60 -12.43 9.32
C GLU A 249 5.67 -12.21 8.12
N VAL A 250 6.22 -12.02 6.92
CA VAL A 250 5.43 -11.84 5.70
C VAL A 250 4.63 -13.10 5.40
N SER A 251 5.22 -14.28 5.55
CA SER A 251 4.52 -15.55 5.36
C SER A 251 3.36 -15.71 6.34
N ASP A 252 3.58 -15.38 7.60
CA ASP A 252 2.58 -15.45 8.68
C ASP A 252 1.43 -14.48 8.44
N ALA A 253 1.73 -13.25 8.03
CA ALA A 253 0.73 -12.24 7.68
C ALA A 253 -0.12 -12.67 6.48
N ARG A 254 0.51 -13.17 5.41
CA ARG A 254 -0.20 -13.65 4.20
C ARG A 254 -1.13 -14.81 4.48
N ARG A 255 -0.75 -15.76 5.35
CA ARG A 255 -1.63 -16.89 5.72
C ARG A 255 -2.95 -16.45 6.36
N ARG A 256 -2.99 -15.27 7.00
CA ARG A 256 -4.22 -14.74 7.58
C ARG A 256 -5.21 -14.23 6.52
N LEU A 257 -4.75 -13.81 5.34
CA LEU A 257 -5.60 -13.33 4.25
C LEU A 257 -6.49 -14.42 3.65
N ALA A 258 -6.00 -15.67 3.66
CA ALA A 258 -6.72 -16.81 3.11
C ALA A 258 -8.06 -17.05 3.84
N ASN A 259 -8.19 -16.59 5.08
CA ASN A 259 -9.41 -16.73 5.86
C ASN A 259 -10.18 -15.40 5.94
N ALA A 260 -11.14 -15.23 5.03
CA ALA A 260 -12.04 -14.09 4.99
C ALA A 260 -13.00 -13.97 6.20
N ASP A 261 -13.00 -14.93 7.13
CA ASP A 261 -13.76 -14.87 8.39
C ASP A 261 -12.94 -14.26 9.55
N THR A 262 -11.65 -14.00 9.36
CA THR A 262 -10.82 -13.29 10.34
C THR A 262 -10.99 -11.77 10.23
N PRO A 263 -10.77 -11.01 11.31
CA PRO A 263 -10.68 -9.55 11.24
C PRO A 263 -9.75 -9.06 10.13
N GLU A 264 -8.54 -9.64 10.05
CA GLU A 264 -7.52 -9.29 9.07
C GLU A 264 -7.96 -9.63 7.64
N GLY A 265 -8.49 -10.83 7.41
CA GLY A 265 -9.01 -11.23 6.10
C GLY A 265 -10.15 -10.32 5.63
N ARG A 266 -11.14 -10.04 6.49
CA ARG A 266 -12.25 -9.13 6.14
C ARG A 266 -11.75 -7.73 5.81
N CYS A 267 -10.81 -7.21 6.60
CA CYS A 267 -10.24 -5.89 6.40
C CYS A 267 -9.50 -5.79 5.06
N PHE A 268 -8.63 -6.75 4.76
CA PHE A 268 -7.90 -6.82 3.50
C PHE A 268 -8.83 -6.93 2.29
N HIS A 269 -9.78 -7.89 2.32
CA HIS A 269 -10.71 -8.09 1.18
C HIS A 269 -11.62 -6.87 0.95
N ALA A 270 -11.91 -6.09 2.00
CA ALA A 270 -12.62 -4.83 1.86
C ALA A 270 -11.75 -3.74 1.23
N ALA A 271 -10.50 -3.62 1.67
CA ALA A 271 -9.53 -2.68 1.11
C ALA A 271 -9.26 -2.94 -0.38
N ASP A 272 -8.96 -4.19 -0.74
CA ASP A 272 -8.69 -4.61 -2.14
C ASP A 272 -9.89 -4.35 -3.06
N ARG A 273 -11.10 -4.67 -2.59
CA ARG A 273 -12.33 -4.38 -3.33
C ARG A 273 -12.56 -2.89 -3.53
N LEU A 274 -12.44 -2.09 -2.48
CA LEU A 274 -12.64 -0.63 -2.55
C LEU A 274 -11.65 0.02 -3.51
N ASP A 275 -10.39 -0.40 -3.47
CA ASP A 275 -9.37 0.07 -4.41
C ASP A 275 -9.70 -0.30 -5.85
N GLY A 276 -10.05 -1.56 -6.11
CA GLY A 276 -10.45 -2.03 -7.44
C GLY A 276 -11.70 -1.34 -7.98
N GLU A 277 -12.68 -1.03 -7.13
CA GLU A 277 -13.88 -0.26 -7.50
C GLU A 277 -13.53 1.17 -7.89
N LEU A 278 -12.74 1.88 -7.07
CA LEU A 278 -12.32 3.25 -7.35
C LEU A 278 -11.46 3.34 -8.62
N GLN A 279 -10.56 2.37 -8.83
CA GLN A 279 -9.75 2.26 -10.03
C GLN A 279 -10.62 2.04 -11.28
N ARG A 280 -11.62 1.16 -11.19
CA ARG A 280 -12.57 0.91 -12.28
C ARG A 280 -13.39 2.16 -12.61
N GLU A 281 -13.94 2.81 -11.59
CA GLU A 281 -14.67 4.07 -11.75
C GLU A 281 -13.83 5.14 -12.44
N PHE A 282 -12.54 5.23 -12.11
CA PHE A 282 -11.63 6.15 -12.78
C PHE A 282 -11.47 5.78 -14.27
N CYS A 283 -11.18 4.52 -14.59
CA CYS A 283 -10.97 4.07 -15.97
C CYS A 283 -12.22 4.20 -16.85
N GLU A 284 -13.41 4.12 -16.25
CA GLU A 284 -14.70 4.24 -16.95
C GLU A 284 -15.14 5.70 -17.15
N ARG A 285 -14.48 6.69 -16.52
CA ARG A 285 -14.81 8.10 -16.72
C ARG A 285 -14.50 8.49 -18.17
N PRO A 286 -15.46 9.06 -18.93
CA PRO A 286 -15.16 9.63 -20.22
C PRO A 286 -14.17 10.79 -20.06
N ALA A 287 -13.17 10.86 -20.93
CA ALA A 287 -12.25 11.99 -20.97
C ALA A 287 -13.07 13.28 -21.23
N SER A 288 -13.10 14.16 -20.23
CA SER A 288 -13.77 15.46 -20.29
C SER A 288 -12.95 16.49 -21.05
#